data_AF-A0A0F3GRV6-F1
#
_entry.id   AF-A0A0F3GRV6-F1
#
_cell.length_a   1.000
_cell.length_b   1.000
_cell.length_c   1.000
_cell.angle_alpha   90.00
_cell.angle_beta   90.00
_cell.angle_gamma   90.00
#
_symmetry.space_group_name_H-M   'P 1'
#
loop_
_entity.id
_entity.type
_entity.pdbx_description
1 polymer ?
#
loop_
_entity_poly.entity_id
_entity_poly.type
_entity_poly.pdbx_seq_one_letter_code
_entity_poly.pdbx_strand_id
1 'polypeptide(L)'
;MNYPANHEYICRVCDNTEAYTLIDGIKDWEYGYPGDYSYRQCTGCDCIQIHPFPSLDELVAAYKIDYHGFTEPTHKGIVYKLLYNLYEKSTMSDLRKIISSSSKILDVGCGIGLFLSRLKSMGVKDIEGIDFSEFAVKHVRFIKAQMERYNKKNVALG
;
A
#
# COMPACT_ATOMS: atom_id res chain seq x y z
N MET A 1 26.56 12.89 5.22
CA MET A 1 25.67 13.41 4.15
C MET A 1 24.84 14.52 4.78
N ASN A 2 24.91 15.72 4.21
CA ASN A 2 24.26 16.91 4.77
C ASN A 2 22.76 16.84 4.47
N TYR A 3 21.95 16.46 5.45
CA TYR A 3 20.50 16.64 5.38
C TYR A 3 20.20 18.14 5.47
N PRO A 4 19.38 18.71 4.58
CA PRO A 4 19.09 20.14 4.63
C PRO A 4 18.44 20.49 5.96
N ALA A 5 19.02 21.52 6.58
CA ALA A 5 18.62 22.13 7.83
C ALA A 5 17.18 22.67 7.77
N ASN A 6 16.49 22.60 8.92
CA ASN A 6 15.24 23.28 9.25
C ASN A 6 14.12 23.16 8.20
N HIS A 7 13.47 21.99 8.16
CA HIS A 7 12.12 21.95 7.60
C HIS A 7 11.18 22.66 8.57
N GLU A 8 10.58 23.75 8.14
CA GLU A 8 9.45 24.33 8.83
C GLU A 8 8.30 23.31 8.86
N TYR A 9 7.58 23.24 9.97
CA TYR A 9 6.44 22.34 10.07
C TYR A 9 5.29 22.92 9.23
N ILE A 10 4.72 22.11 8.35
CA ILE A 10 3.49 22.41 7.62
C ILE A 10 2.61 21.17 7.67
N CYS A 11 1.41 21.29 8.22
CA CYS A 11 0.46 20.19 8.30
C CYS A 11 -0.04 19.80 6.90
N ARG A 12 0.06 18.52 6.52
CA ARG A 12 -0.38 18.02 5.22
C ARG A 12 -1.90 17.84 5.10
N VAL A 13 -2.65 18.13 6.16
CA VAL A 13 -4.11 18.01 6.23
C VAL A 13 -4.79 19.37 6.17
N CYS A 14 -4.27 20.37 6.88
CA CYS A 14 -4.90 21.69 7.01
C CYS A 14 -3.96 22.88 6.77
N ASP A 15 -2.72 22.63 6.33
CA ASP A 15 -1.69 23.63 6.02
C ASP A 15 -1.26 24.54 7.21
N ASN A 16 -1.75 24.27 8.42
CA ASN A 16 -1.30 24.98 9.62
C ASN A 16 0.19 24.72 9.90
N THR A 17 0.89 25.77 10.33
CA THR A 17 2.34 25.73 10.56
C THR A 17 2.71 25.50 12.03
N GLU A 18 1.72 25.49 12.91
CA GLU A 18 1.91 25.24 14.33
C GLU A 18 1.65 23.78 14.72
N ALA A 19 2.55 23.24 15.54
CA ALA A 19 2.45 21.91 16.11
C ALA A 19 3.24 21.79 17.41
N TYR A 20 2.84 20.84 18.24
CA TYR A 20 3.61 20.41 19.40
C TYR A 20 4.32 19.09 19.10
N THR A 21 5.55 18.95 19.60
CA THR A 21 6.30 17.69 19.54
C THR A 21 5.76 16.74 20.59
N LEU A 22 5.27 15.58 20.17
CA LEU A 22 4.80 14.49 21.03
C LEU A 22 5.96 13.57 21.44
N ILE A 23 6.75 13.16 20.45
CA ILE A 23 7.86 12.22 20.62
C ILE A 23 9.00 12.73 19.74
N ASP A 24 10.21 12.74 20.29
CA ASP A 24 11.41 13.20 19.61
C ASP A 24 12.48 12.10 19.55
N GLY A 25 13.48 12.26 18.68
CA GLY A 25 14.61 11.33 18.55
C GLY A 25 14.22 9.93 18.04
N ILE A 26 13.16 9.85 17.24
CA ILE A 26 12.71 8.60 16.61
C ILE A 26 13.69 8.23 15.52
N LYS A 27 14.02 6.94 15.48
CA LYS A 27 14.84 6.32 14.44
C LYS A 27 14.02 5.31 13.68
N ASP A 28 14.34 5.16 12.40
CA ASP A 28 13.83 4.05 11.60
C ASP A 28 14.58 2.77 12.01
N TRP A 29 13.92 1.92 12.79
CA TRP A 29 14.46 0.63 13.23
C TRP A 29 14.18 -0.50 12.23
N GLU A 30 13.26 -0.29 11.29
CA GLU A 30 12.85 -1.32 10.34
C GLU A 30 13.82 -1.40 9.17
N TYR A 31 14.24 -0.25 8.63
CA TYR A 31 15.15 -0.19 7.50
C TYR A 31 16.47 0.53 7.80
N GLY A 32 16.62 1.09 9.01
CA GLY A 32 17.84 1.80 9.39
C GLY A 32 18.06 3.09 8.61
N TYR A 33 16.99 3.70 8.07
CA TYR A 33 17.12 4.90 7.28
C TYR A 33 17.71 6.04 8.14
N PRO A 34 18.82 6.66 7.72
CA PRO A 34 19.46 7.69 8.52
C PRO A 34 18.59 8.95 8.62
N GLY A 35 18.40 9.44 9.84
CA GLY A 35 17.66 10.67 10.11
C GLY A 35 17.24 10.76 11.57
N ASP A 36 16.99 11.98 12.04
CA ASP A 36 16.34 12.24 13.32
C ASP A 36 14.90 12.66 13.03
N TYR A 37 13.95 11.86 13.51
CA TYR A 37 12.53 12.08 13.28
C TYR A 37 11.81 12.39 14.59
N SER A 38 10.70 13.10 14.48
CA SER A 38 9.79 13.41 15.58
C SER A 38 8.35 13.16 15.15
N TYR A 39 7.50 12.77 16.08
CA TYR A 39 6.05 12.84 15.89
C TYR A 39 5.57 14.18 16.42
N ARG A 40 4.91 14.96 15.55
CA ARG A 40 4.36 16.27 15.88
C ARG A 40 2.86 16.27 15.63
N GLN A 41 2.10 16.85 16.55
CA GLN A 41 0.66 17.00 16.43
C GLN A 41 0.30 18.44 16.07
N CYS A 42 -0.47 18.59 15.00
CA CYS A 42 -0.94 19.90 14.52
C CYS A 42 -1.88 20.55 15.54
N THR A 43 -1.70 21.85 15.82
CA THR A 43 -2.63 22.60 16.70
C THR A 43 -3.96 22.96 16.03
N GLY A 44 -4.05 22.87 14.70
CA GLY A 44 -5.25 23.24 13.94
C GLY A 44 -6.22 22.08 13.66
N CYS A 45 -5.72 20.86 13.43
CA CYS A 45 -6.54 19.70 13.07
C CYS A 45 -6.24 18.43 13.88
N ASP A 46 -5.38 18.51 14.89
CA ASP A 46 -4.95 17.38 15.73
C ASP A 46 -4.28 16.21 14.98
N CYS A 47 -3.95 16.38 13.70
CA CYS A 47 -3.26 15.35 12.93
C CYS A 47 -1.82 15.16 13.42
N ILE A 48 -1.49 13.93 13.83
CA ILE A 48 -0.15 13.50 14.21
C ILE A 48 0.61 13.09 12.94
N GLN A 49 1.79 13.68 12.73
CA GLN A 49 2.59 13.49 11.53
C GLN A 49 4.06 13.32 11.90
N ILE A 50 4.78 12.54 11.08
CA ILE A 50 6.24 12.45 11.16
C ILE A 50 6.87 13.76 10.68
N HIS A 51 7.93 14.20 11.33
CA HIS A 51 8.69 15.39 10.99
C HIS A 51 10.21 15.14 11.12
N PRO A 52 11.03 15.54 10.13
CA PRO A 52 10.63 16.12 8.85
C PRO A 52 9.82 15.13 8.01
N PHE A 53 8.92 15.66 7.18
CA PHE A 53 8.18 14.80 6.26
C PHE A 53 9.15 14.32 5.17
N PRO A 54 9.22 13.01 4.89
CA PRO A 54 10.16 12.49 3.90
C PRO A 54 9.82 13.04 2.51
N SER A 55 10.84 13.36 1.74
CA SER A 55 10.72 13.69 0.32
C SER A 55 10.21 12.48 -0.48
N LEU A 56 9.72 12.71 -1.70
CA LEU A 56 9.25 11.62 -2.56
C LEU A 56 10.35 10.60 -2.84
N ASP A 57 11.60 11.04 -3.02
CA ASP A 57 12.73 10.14 -3.29
C ASP A 57 13.06 9.26 -2.07
N GLU A 58 12.98 9.82 -0.85
CA GLU A 58 13.17 9.08 0.41
C GLU A 58 12.05 8.05 0.60
N LEU A 59 10.79 8.42 0.33
CA LEU A 59 9.66 7.50 0.34
C LEU A 59 9.83 6.36 -0.67
N VAL A 60 10.22 6.66 -1.91
CA VAL A 60 10.47 5.64 -2.95
C VAL A 60 11.61 4.71 -2.55
N ALA A 61 12.66 5.22 -1.90
CA ALA A 61 13.76 4.41 -1.41
C ALA A 61 13.32 3.42 -0.32
N ALA A 62 12.51 3.86 0.65
CA ALA A 62 11.96 3.00 1.70
C ALA A 62 11.12 1.84 1.12
N TYR A 63 10.30 2.11 0.11
CA TYR A 63 9.47 1.11 -0.56
C TYR A 63 10.26 0.01 -1.29
N LYS A 64 11.51 0.27 -1.71
CA LYS A 64 12.32 -0.75 -2.39
C LYS A 64 12.74 -1.89 -1.47
N ILE A 65 12.87 -1.64 -0.17
CA ILE A 65 13.41 -2.61 0.78
C ILE A 65 12.34 -3.64 1.17
N ASP A 66 11.11 -3.20 1.41
CA ASP A 66 10.05 -4.04 1.99
C ASP A 66 9.43 -5.06 1.01
N TYR A 67 9.26 -4.68 -0.26
CA TYR A 67 8.56 -5.53 -1.22
C TYR A 67 9.28 -6.84 -1.58
N HIS A 68 10.58 -6.95 -1.27
CA HIS A 68 11.33 -8.20 -1.38
C HIS A 68 10.82 -9.29 -0.41
N GLY A 69 10.18 -8.93 0.71
CA GLY A 69 9.64 -9.88 1.69
C GLY A 69 8.31 -10.53 1.29
N PHE A 70 7.57 -9.94 0.36
CA PHE A 70 6.24 -10.44 -0.05
C PHE A 70 6.31 -11.67 -0.98
N THR A 71 7.49 -12.07 -1.43
CA THR A 71 7.67 -13.25 -2.30
C THR A 71 7.89 -14.55 -1.54
N GLU A 72 8.18 -14.51 -0.25
CA GLU A 72 8.42 -15.74 0.50
C GLU A 72 7.09 -16.35 0.96
N PRO A 73 6.78 -17.61 0.58
CA PRO A 73 5.61 -18.31 1.07
C PRO A 73 5.79 -18.57 2.56
N THR A 74 5.30 -17.66 3.40
CA THR A 74 5.20 -17.90 4.83
C THR A 74 4.21 -19.04 5.05
N HIS A 75 4.66 -20.14 5.67
CA HIS A 75 3.78 -21.23 6.07
C HIS A 75 2.87 -20.77 7.20
N LYS A 76 1.74 -20.17 6.84
CA LYS A 76 0.73 -19.74 7.81
C LYS A 76 -0.16 -20.94 8.17
N GLY A 77 -0.31 -21.20 9.47
CA GLY A 77 -1.06 -22.35 9.99
C GLY A 77 -2.54 -22.36 9.60
N ILE A 78 -3.20 -23.52 9.75
CA ILE A 78 -4.60 -23.71 9.35
C ILE A 78 -5.57 -22.76 10.06
N VAL A 79 -5.30 -22.42 11.33
CA VAL A 79 -6.09 -21.46 12.12
C VAL A 79 -5.99 -20.07 11.50
N TYR A 80 -4.78 -19.62 11.16
CA TYR A 80 -4.59 -18.35 10.45
C TYR A 80 -5.39 -18.34 9.15
N LYS A 81 -5.31 -19.43 8.36
CA LYS A 81 -6.03 -19.54 7.09
C LYS A 81 -7.54 -19.45 7.29
N LEU A 82 -8.09 -20.09 8.32
CA LEU A 82 -9.51 -20.02 8.64
C LEU A 82 -9.94 -18.60 9.04
N LEU A 83 -9.22 -17.97 9.98
CA LEU A 83 -9.52 -16.61 10.43
C LEU A 83 -9.40 -15.60 9.29
N TYR A 84 -8.36 -15.73 8.47
CA TYR A 84 -8.16 -14.91 7.29
C TYR A 84 -9.31 -15.06 6.29
N ASN A 85 -9.76 -16.29 6.01
CA ASN A 85 -10.89 -16.52 5.12
C ASN A 85 -12.21 -15.96 5.66
N LEU A 86 -12.42 -16.00 6.99
CA LEU A 86 -13.61 -15.39 7.61
C LEU A 86 -13.57 -13.86 7.52
N TYR A 87 -12.42 -13.26 7.82
CA TYR A 87 -12.18 -11.83 7.66
C TYR A 87 -12.40 -11.41 6.20
N GLU A 88 -11.81 -12.12 5.24
CA GLU A 88 -12.00 -11.87 3.82
C GLU A 88 -13.48 -11.96 3.42
N LYS A 89 -14.20 -13.01 3.83
CA LYS A 89 -15.63 -13.16 3.52
C LYS A 89 -16.45 -11.97 4.04
N SER A 90 -16.17 -11.51 5.25
CA SER A 90 -16.87 -10.34 5.83
C SER A 90 -16.59 -9.09 5.00
N THR A 91 -15.31 -8.76 4.79
CA THR A 91 -14.91 -7.59 3.98
C THR A 91 -15.51 -7.64 2.57
N MET A 92 -15.52 -8.81 1.93
CA MET A 92 -16.12 -8.98 0.60
C MET A 92 -17.64 -8.85 0.61
N SER A 93 -18.31 -9.16 1.72
CA SER A 93 -19.77 -8.97 1.86
C SER A 93 -20.11 -7.49 1.87
N ASP A 94 -19.35 -6.69 2.61
CA ASP A 94 -19.57 -5.24 2.69
C ASP A 94 -19.24 -4.55 1.37
N LEU A 95 -18.13 -4.92 0.74
CA LEU A 95 -17.77 -4.37 -0.58
C LEU A 95 -18.81 -4.67 -1.66
N ARG A 96 -19.44 -5.85 -1.64
CA ARG A 96 -20.53 -6.18 -2.60
C ARG A 96 -21.75 -5.27 -2.49
N LYS A 97 -21.94 -4.56 -1.37
CA LYS A 97 -23.06 -3.61 -1.20
C LYS A 97 -22.84 -2.32 -1.97
N ILE A 98 -21.59 -1.98 -2.30
CA ILE A 98 -21.21 -0.70 -2.93
C ILE A 98 -20.49 -0.88 -4.27
N ILE A 99 -19.97 -2.09 -4.56
CA ILE A 99 -19.24 -2.41 -5.78
C ILE A 99 -20.06 -3.37 -6.64
N SER A 100 -20.13 -3.06 -7.94
CA SER A 100 -20.80 -3.88 -8.95
C SER A 100 -19.89 -4.11 -10.16
N SER A 101 -20.32 -4.97 -11.09
CA SER A 101 -19.55 -5.26 -12.31
C SER A 101 -19.33 -4.04 -13.22
N SER A 102 -20.16 -2.99 -13.07
CA SER A 102 -20.04 -1.73 -13.82
C SER A 102 -19.24 -0.65 -13.09
N SER A 103 -18.79 -0.90 -11.86
CA SER A 103 -17.94 0.03 -11.12
C SER A 103 -16.60 0.23 -11.84
N LYS A 104 -16.09 1.47 -11.75
CA LYS A 104 -14.72 1.84 -12.15
C LYS A 104 -13.91 2.10 -10.89
N ILE A 105 -12.81 1.37 -10.71
CA ILE A 105 -12.07 1.37 -9.45
C ILE A 105 -10.59 1.64 -9.71
N LEU A 106 -10.01 2.58 -8.94
CA LEU A 106 -8.58 2.82 -8.84
C LEU A 106 -8.08 2.40 -7.44
N ASP A 107 -7.09 1.53 -7.40
CA ASP A 107 -6.41 1.10 -6.17
C ASP A 107 -5.04 1.81 -6.06
N VAL A 108 -4.90 2.74 -5.09
CA VAL A 108 -3.68 3.51 -4.87
C VAL A 108 -2.82 2.81 -3.83
N GLY A 109 -1.62 2.38 -4.20
CA GLY A 109 -0.80 1.47 -3.39
C GLY A 109 -1.24 0.02 -3.58
N CYS A 110 -1.47 -0.39 -4.83
CA CYS A 110 -2.07 -1.71 -5.13
C CYS A 110 -1.15 -2.90 -4.81
N GLY A 111 0.14 -2.64 -4.51
CA GLY A 111 1.15 -3.65 -4.24
C GLY A 111 1.16 -4.74 -5.30
N ILE A 112 1.32 -5.99 -4.87
CA ILE A 112 1.32 -7.16 -5.77
C ILE A 112 -0.07 -7.54 -6.31
N GLY A 113 -1.09 -6.69 -6.14
CA GLY A 113 -2.39 -6.80 -6.80
C GLY A 113 -3.34 -7.85 -6.20
N LEU A 114 -3.18 -8.20 -4.92
CA LEU A 114 -4.11 -9.11 -4.23
C LEU A 114 -5.53 -8.53 -4.21
N PHE A 115 -5.67 -7.25 -3.88
CA PHE A 115 -6.98 -6.60 -3.83
C PHE A 115 -7.60 -6.46 -5.23
N LEU A 116 -6.82 -6.05 -6.24
CA LEU A 116 -7.22 -6.04 -7.64
C LEU A 116 -7.77 -7.40 -8.10
N SER A 117 -7.11 -8.49 -7.71
CA SER A 117 -7.54 -9.86 -8.05
C SER A 117 -8.87 -10.22 -7.40
N ARG A 118 -9.13 -9.76 -6.16
CA ARG A 118 -10.42 -9.92 -5.48
C ARG A 118 -11.53 -9.12 -6.17
N LEU A 119 -11.27 -7.86 -6.55
CA LEU A 119 -12.25 -7.05 -7.28
C LEU A 119 -12.62 -7.70 -8.62
N LYS A 120 -11.65 -8.28 -9.33
CA LYS A 120 -11.92 -9.04 -10.56
C LYS A 120 -12.78 -10.29 -10.32
N SER A 121 -12.52 -11.04 -9.23
CA SER A 121 -13.34 -12.22 -8.90
C SER A 121 -14.77 -11.86 -8.49
N MET A 122 -15.00 -10.61 -8.10
CA MET A 122 -16.34 -10.04 -7.90
C MET A 122 -17.03 -9.62 -9.21
N GLY A 123 -16.35 -9.71 -10.36
CA GLY A 123 -16.89 -9.39 -11.68
C GLY A 123 -16.73 -7.94 -12.10
N VAL A 124 -15.95 -7.12 -11.36
CA VAL A 124 -15.63 -5.75 -11.77
C VAL A 124 -14.72 -5.80 -13.00
N LYS A 125 -15.10 -5.06 -14.04
CA LYS A 125 -14.42 -5.09 -15.34
C LYS A 125 -13.40 -3.97 -15.52
N ASP A 126 -13.66 -2.82 -14.91
CA ASP A 126 -12.85 -1.60 -15.05
C ASP A 126 -12.11 -1.32 -13.74
N ILE A 127 -10.90 -1.88 -13.63
CA ILE A 127 -10.07 -1.79 -12.44
C ILE A 127 -8.64 -1.45 -12.85
N GLU A 128 -8.10 -0.41 -12.23
CA GLU A 128 -6.71 0.00 -12.33
C GLU A 128 -6.05 0.03 -10.95
N GLY A 129 -4.72 -0.12 -10.94
CA GLY A 129 -3.93 -0.01 -9.72
C GLY A 129 -2.61 0.69 -10.00
N ILE A 130 -2.17 1.49 -9.04
CA ILE A 130 -0.89 2.22 -9.09
C ILE A 130 -0.06 1.89 -7.85
N ASP A 131 1.26 1.77 -8.05
CA ASP A 131 2.22 1.56 -6.97
C ASP A 131 3.59 2.10 -7.39
N PHE A 132 4.38 2.62 -6.45
CA PHE A 132 5.74 3.08 -6.71
C PHE A 132 6.72 1.93 -6.90
N SER A 133 6.41 0.74 -6.37
CA SER A 133 7.25 -0.45 -6.47
C SER A 133 7.22 -1.02 -7.89
N GLU A 134 8.32 -0.81 -8.62
CA GLU A 134 8.49 -1.39 -9.96
C GLU A 134 8.39 -2.93 -9.92
N PHE A 135 8.86 -3.55 -8.84
CA PHE A 135 8.70 -4.98 -8.59
C PHE A 135 7.22 -5.38 -8.56
N ALA A 136 6.42 -4.70 -7.73
CA ALA A 136 5.01 -5.01 -7.56
C ALA A 136 4.23 -4.83 -8.88
N VAL A 137 4.48 -3.73 -9.59
CA VAL A 137 3.87 -3.47 -10.91
C VAL A 137 4.25 -4.54 -11.93
N LYS A 138 5.53 -4.93 -12.00
CA LYS A 138 5.99 -6.02 -12.88
C LYS A 138 5.34 -7.35 -12.53
N HIS A 139 5.23 -7.66 -11.24
CA HIS A 139 4.61 -8.89 -10.75
C HIS A 139 3.13 -8.99 -11.18
N VAL A 140 2.35 -7.93 -10.96
CA VAL A 140 0.93 -7.88 -11.37
C VAL A 140 0.78 -8.04 -12.88
N ARG A 141 1.61 -7.34 -13.67
CA ARG A 141 1.59 -7.44 -15.14
C ARG A 141 1.96 -8.85 -15.62
N PHE A 142 2.94 -9.49 -14.98
CA PHE A 142 3.34 -10.86 -15.28
C PHE A 142 2.20 -11.85 -15.02
N ILE A 143 1.57 -11.80 -13.84
CA ILE A 143 0.43 -12.67 -13.49
C ILE A 143 -0.72 -12.46 -14.48
N LYS A 144 -1.05 -11.20 -14.79
CA LYS A 144 -2.10 -10.87 -15.77
C LYS A 144 -1.84 -11.53 -17.13
N ALA A 145 -0.62 -11.40 -17.65
CA ALA A 145 -0.24 -11.99 -18.93
C ALA A 145 -0.28 -13.53 -18.91
N GLN A 146 0.11 -14.17 -17.80
CA GLN A 146 0.00 -15.63 -17.63
C GLN A 146 -1.45 -16.10 -17.64
N MET A 147 -2.34 -15.41 -16.91
CA MET A 147 -3.77 -15.75 -16.86
C MET A 147 -4.44 -15.61 -18.23
N GLU A 148 -4.13 -14.54 -18.97
CA GLU A 148 -4.67 -14.33 -20.33
C GLU A 148 -4.21 -15.43 -21.30
N ARG A 149 -2.95 -15.87 -21.20
CA ARG A 149 -2.42 -17.00 -21.99
C ARG A 149 -3.11 -18.32 -21.63
N TYR A 150 -3.31 -18.60 -20.34
CA TYR A 150 -4.01 -19.79 -19.88
C TYR A 150 -5.46 -19.85 -20.38
N ASN A 151 -6.20 -18.74 -20.25
CA ASN A 151 -7.58 -18.66 -20.72
C ASN A 151 -7.70 -18.84 -22.24
N LYS A 152 -6.79 -18.26 -23.04
CA LYS A 152 -6.76 -18.49 -24.49
C LYS A 152 -6.54 -19.96 -24.86
N LYS A 153 -5.64 -20.67 -24.15
CA LYS A 153 -5.39 -22.09 -24.42
C LYS A 153 -6.62 -22.97 -24.10
N ASN A 154 -7.35 -22.69 -23.03
CA ASN A 154 -8.53 -23.48 -22.67
C ASN A 154 -9.74 -23.19 -23.56
N VAL A 155 -9.88 -21.96 -24.09
CA VAL A 155 -10.92 -21.64 -25.09
C VAL A 155 -10.63 -22.27 -26.45
N ALA A 156 -9.36 -22.52 -26.79
CA ALA A 156 -8.98 -23.19 -28.04
C ALA A 156 -9.07 -24.73 -27.99
N LEU A 157 -9.33 -25.31 -26.81
CA LEU A 157 -9.39 -26.76 -26.57
C LEU A 157 -10.82 -27.27 -26.26
N GLY A 158 -11.82 -26.39 -26.22
CA GLY A 158 -13.24 -26.70 -26.06
C GLY A 158 -14.04 -26.25 -27.25
#